data_AF-H2CJY4-F1
#
_entry.id   AF-H2CJY4-F1
#
_cell.length_a   1.000
_cell.length_b   1.000
_cell.length_c   1.000
_cell.angle_alpha   90.00
_cell.angle_beta   90.00
_cell.angle_gamma   90.00
#
_symmetry.space_group_name_H-M   'P 1'
#
loop_
_entity.id
_entity.type
_entity.pdbx_description
1 polymer ?
#
loop_
_entity_poly.entity_id
_entity_poly.type
_entity_poly.pdbx_seq_one_letter_code
_entity_poly.pdbx_strand_id
1 'polypeptide(L)'
;MISEIPLPFSVPGPFGPVHSISSFALLLFLSFVAGAILAPRELQRRGLDPAVSEWVIVLGVFGTFIGAKIGYVFEIWDDIWVVTDSVSDTIMHLWLYREGMGVKVPGAVGLWETLFSRGGLVFYGGLLASVIFIYVYLRMRRLDVLRYADVFFMSLALGYGIGRMGCLVSGDGCYGYASSVNIPLLTMVYGSGSAMPSAGVRVWNTPLIEAILSWALFAWMMLVGRFRDYRPGFFAALFLIWDGLSRFAVEFLRINDAAIPVLPHPQIAGTALLHHNDWPSNPEAYYFENWHWYGFTQSQIVGFVLFLSGLLWMLYGRLYKSTNKEARNLT
;
A
#
# COMPACT_ATOMS: atom_id res chain seq x y z
N MET A 1 -6.22 -21.65 -16.61
CA MET A 1 -4.77 -21.75 -16.29
C MET A 1 -4.35 -21.01 -15.01
N ILE A 2 -4.57 -19.69 -14.83
CA ILE A 2 -4.40 -19.03 -13.49
C ILE A 2 -5.68 -19.11 -12.63
N SER A 3 -6.85 -19.06 -13.26
CA SER A 3 -8.18 -19.18 -12.60
C SER A 3 -8.47 -20.55 -11.94
N GLU A 4 -7.58 -21.52 -12.12
CA GLU A 4 -7.69 -22.89 -11.58
C GLU A 4 -6.71 -23.13 -10.42
N ILE A 5 -5.86 -22.15 -10.12
CA ILE A 5 -4.96 -22.25 -8.96
C ILE A 5 -5.83 -22.05 -7.71
N PRO A 6 -5.82 -22.99 -6.74
CA PRO A 6 -6.52 -22.81 -5.48
C PRO A 6 -5.80 -21.70 -4.69
N LEU A 7 -6.25 -20.47 -4.92
CA LEU A 7 -5.81 -19.27 -4.22
C LEU A 7 -6.83 -18.98 -3.11
N PRO A 8 -6.36 -18.69 -1.89
CA PRO A 8 -5.00 -18.69 -1.37
C PRO A 8 -4.57 -20.10 -0.98
N PHE A 9 -3.29 -20.40 -1.16
CA PHE A 9 -2.66 -21.55 -0.53
C PHE A 9 -1.91 -21.09 0.73
N SER A 10 -1.91 -21.92 1.76
CA SER A 10 -1.13 -21.68 2.98
C SER A 10 0.03 -22.67 3.04
N VAL A 11 1.22 -22.19 3.38
CA VAL A 11 2.40 -23.06 3.56
C VAL A 11 2.41 -23.59 5.00
N PRO A 12 2.57 -24.91 5.22
CA PRO A 12 2.70 -25.46 6.57
C PRO A 12 3.88 -24.79 7.30
N GLY A 13 3.64 -24.27 8.50
CA GLY A 13 4.69 -23.69 9.31
C GLY A 13 5.62 -24.75 9.91
N PRO A 14 6.84 -24.37 10.32
CA PRO A 14 7.82 -25.30 10.91
C PRO A 14 7.36 -25.90 12.26
N PHE A 15 6.28 -25.41 12.85
CA PHE A 15 5.77 -25.82 14.17
C PHE A 15 4.35 -26.44 14.12
N GLY A 16 3.97 -27.04 12.99
CA GLY A 16 2.73 -27.82 12.85
C GLY A 16 1.55 -27.09 12.20
N PRO A 17 0.39 -27.76 12.05
CA PRO A 17 -0.73 -27.32 11.20
C PRO A 17 -1.48 -26.08 11.70
N VAL A 18 -1.26 -25.63 12.95
CA VAL A 18 -1.93 -24.48 13.57
C VAL A 18 -1.25 -23.14 13.22
N HIS A 19 -0.05 -23.19 12.62
CA HIS A 19 0.74 -22.00 12.26
C HIS A 19 1.02 -21.98 10.76
N SER A 20 -0.03 -21.97 9.94
CA SER A 20 0.15 -21.85 8.49
C SER A 20 0.60 -20.42 8.14
N ILE A 21 1.60 -20.30 7.26
CA ILE A 21 2.07 -19.02 6.74
C ILE A 21 1.19 -18.67 5.55
N SER A 22 0.56 -17.49 5.57
CA SER A 22 -0.25 -17.04 4.45
C SER A 22 0.62 -16.78 3.22
N SER A 23 0.12 -17.09 2.03
CA SER A 23 0.76 -16.76 0.75
C SER A 23 1.10 -15.27 0.65
N PHE A 24 0.24 -14.41 1.20
CA PHE A 24 0.48 -12.97 1.33
C PHE A 24 1.74 -12.67 2.17
N ALA A 25 1.87 -13.26 3.36
CA ALA A 25 3.02 -13.04 4.23
C ALA A 25 4.32 -13.54 3.59
N LEU A 26 4.27 -14.64 2.84
CA LEU A 26 5.43 -15.14 2.09
C LEU A 26 5.87 -14.14 1.00
N LEU A 27 4.93 -13.60 0.21
CA LEU A 27 5.26 -12.62 -0.82
C LEU A 27 5.73 -11.30 -0.21
N LEU A 28 5.15 -10.87 0.91
CA LEU A 28 5.64 -9.73 1.67
C LEU A 28 7.09 -9.96 2.15
N PHE A 29 7.40 -11.14 2.69
CA PHE A 29 8.78 -11.50 3.05
C PHE A 29 9.71 -11.46 1.83
N LEU A 30 9.30 -12.03 0.70
CA LEU A 30 10.07 -11.99 -0.54
C LEU A 30 10.30 -10.56 -1.04
N SER A 31 9.34 -9.64 -0.83
CA SER A 31 9.51 -8.23 -1.17
C SER A 31 10.64 -7.58 -0.36
N PHE A 32 10.74 -7.90 0.94
CA PHE A 32 11.81 -7.41 1.80
C PHE A 32 13.16 -8.01 1.42
N VAL A 33 13.20 -9.32 1.13
CA VAL A 33 14.41 -10.00 0.67
C VAL A 33 14.91 -9.39 -0.64
N ALA A 34 14.01 -9.14 -1.60
CA ALA A 34 14.34 -8.49 -2.85
C ALA A 34 14.94 -7.09 -2.64
N GLY A 35 14.34 -6.29 -1.74
CA GLY A 35 14.88 -4.99 -1.35
C GLY A 35 16.26 -5.07 -0.68
N ALA A 36 16.44 -6.01 0.27
CA ALA A 36 17.70 -6.25 0.97
C ALA A 36 18.84 -6.72 0.05
N ILE A 37 18.49 -7.39 -1.05
CA ILE A 37 19.42 -7.87 -2.08
C ILE A 37 19.76 -6.73 -3.05
N LEU A 38 18.78 -5.92 -3.45
CA LEU A 38 18.95 -4.92 -4.49
C LEU A 38 19.55 -3.61 -3.98
N ALA A 39 19.01 -3.05 -2.89
CA ALA A 39 19.38 -1.74 -2.37
C ALA A 39 20.89 -1.59 -2.10
N PRO A 40 21.57 -2.48 -1.34
CA PRO A 40 23.01 -2.33 -1.09
C PRO A 40 23.85 -2.39 -2.36
N ARG A 41 23.48 -3.22 -3.35
CA ARG A 41 24.21 -3.30 -4.62
C ARG A 41 24.09 -2.02 -5.43
N GLU A 42 22.91 -1.42 -5.44
CA GLU A 42 22.69 -0.16 -6.17
C GLU A 42 23.31 1.04 -5.43
N LEU A 43 23.33 1.03 -4.09
CA LEU A 43 24.09 2.00 -3.29
C LEU A 43 25.59 1.93 -3.63
N GLN A 44 26.17 0.74 -3.60
CA GLN A 44 27.58 0.52 -3.93
C GLN A 44 27.92 1.01 -5.35
N ARG A 45 27.05 0.71 -6.33
CA ARG A 45 27.23 1.17 -7.71
C ARG A 45 27.27 2.70 -7.83
N ARG A 46 26.49 3.40 -7.00
CA ARG A 46 26.45 4.87 -6.97
C ARG A 46 27.51 5.50 -6.06
N GLY A 47 28.43 4.70 -5.50
CA GLY A 47 29.45 5.17 -4.58
C GLY A 47 28.88 5.64 -3.23
N LEU A 48 27.70 5.14 -2.84
CA LEU A 48 27.06 5.40 -1.55
C LEU A 48 27.34 4.24 -0.59
N ASP A 49 27.35 4.53 0.72
CA ASP A 49 27.56 3.54 1.77
C ASP A 49 26.42 2.48 1.78
N PRO A 50 26.70 1.19 1.47
CA PRO A 50 25.70 0.13 1.46
C PRO A 50 25.15 -0.21 2.84
N ALA A 51 25.90 0.03 3.92
CA ALA A 51 25.48 -0.28 5.30
C ALA A 51 24.25 0.53 5.74
N VAL A 52 24.00 1.65 5.07
CA VAL A 52 22.79 2.47 5.27
C VAL A 52 21.52 1.69 4.93
N SER A 53 21.57 0.74 3.99
CA SER A 53 20.39 -0.03 3.58
C SER A 53 19.84 -0.92 4.70
N GLU A 54 20.70 -1.48 5.54
CA GLU A 54 20.29 -2.33 6.68
C GLU A 54 19.44 -1.53 7.66
N TRP A 55 19.91 -0.34 8.05
CA TRP A 55 19.17 0.56 8.92
C TRP A 55 17.88 1.07 8.29
N VAL A 56 17.89 1.37 7.00
CA VAL A 56 16.68 1.83 6.30
C VAL A 56 15.60 0.76 6.26
N ILE A 57 15.97 -0.51 6.06
CA ILE A 57 15.04 -1.64 6.10
C ILE A 57 14.49 -1.81 7.52
N VAL A 58 15.35 -1.82 8.54
CA VAL A 58 14.92 -1.97 9.94
C VAL A 58 13.98 -0.82 10.36
N LEU A 59 14.35 0.43 10.08
CA LEU A 59 13.55 1.60 10.40
C LEU A 59 12.25 1.65 9.58
N GLY A 60 12.27 1.18 8.34
CA GLY A 60 11.07 1.06 7.51
C GLY A 60 10.09 0.04 8.08
N VAL A 61 10.56 -1.14 8.49
CA VAL A 61 9.72 -2.16 9.14
C VAL A 61 9.16 -1.62 10.45
N PHE A 62 10.03 -1.09 11.31
CA PHE A 62 9.64 -0.55 12.61
C PHE A 62 8.66 0.62 12.50
N GLY A 63 8.94 1.56 11.60
CA GLY A 63 8.07 2.69 11.28
C GLY A 63 6.73 2.22 10.73
N THR A 64 6.71 1.20 9.87
CA THR A 64 5.47 0.66 9.31
C THR A 64 4.57 0.13 10.42
N PHE A 65 5.09 -0.70 11.33
CA PHE A 65 4.27 -1.26 12.41
C PHE A 65 3.78 -0.21 13.40
N ILE A 66 4.68 0.66 13.89
CA ILE A 66 4.30 1.71 14.85
C ILE A 66 3.32 2.69 14.22
N GLY A 67 3.67 3.20 13.04
CA GLY A 67 2.84 4.16 12.34
C GLY A 67 1.48 3.60 11.98
N ALA A 68 1.40 2.34 11.53
CA ALA A 68 0.13 1.73 11.15
C ALA A 68 -0.79 1.51 12.35
N LYS A 69 -0.23 1.18 13.52
CA LYS A 69 -0.99 1.07 14.77
C LYS A 69 -1.47 2.42 15.29
N ILE A 70 -0.59 3.42 15.30
CA ILE A 70 -0.97 4.78 15.69
C ILE A 70 -2.04 5.32 14.74
N GLY A 71 -1.88 5.12 13.43
CA GLY A 71 -2.87 5.50 12.42
C GLY A 71 -4.23 4.83 12.66
N TYR A 72 -4.23 3.54 13.01
CA TYR A 72 -5.46 2.82 13.33
C TYR A 72 -6.17 3.37 14.57
N VAL A 73 -5.42 3.68 15.63
CA VAL A 73 -5.96 4.35 16.83
C VAL A 73 -6.62 5.68 16.50
N PHE A 74 -6.06 6.45 15.55
CA PHE A 74 -6.67 7.70 15.10
C PHE A 74 -7.94 7.48 14.28
N GLU A 75 -8.01 6.41 13.50
CA GLU A 75 -9.20 6.09 12.69
C GLU A 75 -10.40 5.72 13.54
N ILE A 76 -10.18 5.00 14.64
CA ILE A 76 -11.23 4.58 15.60
C ILE A 76 -11.26 5.47 16.86
N TRP A 77 -10.72 6.69 16.77
CA TRP A 77 -10.53 7.55 17.94
C TRP A 77 -11.83 7.81 18.70
N ASP A 78 -12.95 7.96 17.98
CA ASP A 78 -14.25 8.23 18.57
C ASP A 78 -14.82 7.02 19.35
N ASP A 79 -14.44 5.80 18.97
CA ASP A 79 -14.81 4.56 19.69
C ASP A 79 -13.94 4.32 20.92
N ILE A 80 -12.73 4.91 20.95
CA ILE A 80 -11.80 4.87 22.08
C ILE A 80 -12.15 5.96 23.09
N TRP A 81 -12.25 7.21 22.61
CA TRP A 81 -12.43 8.40 23.42
C TRP A 81 -13.92 8.70 23.64
N VAL A 82 -14.55 7.89 24.50
CA VAL A 82 -15.95 8.09 24.90
C VAL A 82 -16.02 8.84 26.24
N VAL A 83 -16.69 9.98 26.26
CA VAL A 83 -16.91 10.77 27.49
C VAL A 83 -18.32 10.53 28.01
N THR A 84 -18.44 9.90 29.18
CA THR A 84 -19.72 9.69 29.88
C THR A 84 -19.87 10.64 31.05
N ASP A 85 -19.17 10.38 32.15
CA ASP A 85 -19.37 11.08 33.43
C ASP A 85 -18.45 12.29 33.57
N SER A 86 -17.16 12.12 33.24
CA SER A 86 -16.15 13.17 33.31
C SER A 86 -14.93 12.83 32.45
N VAL A 87 -14.17 13.85 32.03
CA VAL A 87 -12.92 13.65 31.28
C VAL A 87 -11.88 12.87 32.09
N SER A 88 -11.80 13.12 33.40
CA SER A 88 -10.92 12.36 34.30
C SER A 88 -11.26 10.88 34.33
N ASP A 89 -12.55 10.55 34.27
CA ASP A 89 -13.02 9.18 34.24
C ASP A 89 -12.65 8.49 32.92
N THR A 90 -12.86 9.15 31.78
CA THR A 90 -12.42 8.65 30.47
C THR A 90 -10.92 8.40 30.44
N ILE A 91 -10.10 9.35 30.93
CA ILE A 91 -8.65 9.20 30.97
C ILE A 91 -8.24 8.02 31.86
N MET A 92 -8.87 7.87 33.03
CA MET A 92 -8.60 6.76 33.94
C MET A 92 -8.86 5.41 33.28
N HIS A 93 -9.99 5.27 32.59
CA HIS A 93 -10.34 4.04 31.88
C HIS A 93 -9.38 3.77 30.72
N LEU A 94 -9.08 4.78 29.91
CA LEU A 94 -8.14 4.65 28.79
C LEU A 94 -6.73 4.24 29.22
N TRP A 95 -6.22 4.79 30.32
CA TRP A 95 -4.87 4.52 30.78
C TRP A 95 -4.72 3.24 31.57
N LEU A 96 -5.69 2.93 32.44
CA LEU A 96 -5.54 1.85 33.44
C LEU A 96 -6.24 0.55 33.05
N TYR A 97 -7.24 0.60 32.16
CA TYR A 97 -8.03 -0.57 31.80
C TYR A 97 -7.72 -1.01 30.37
N ARG A 98 -7.49 -2.32 30.20
CA ARG A 98 -7.16 -2.91 28.89
C ARG A 98 -8.29 -2.72 27.88
N GLU A 99 -9.53 -2.92 28.32
CA GLU A 99 -10.77 -2.73 27.53
C GLU A 99 -11.20 -1.26 27.48
N GLY A 100 -10.46 -0.34 28.12
CA GLY A 100 -10.74 1.09 28.13
C GLY A 100 -12.16 1.43 28.56
N MET A 101 -12.84 2.24 27.75
CA MET A 101 -14.24 2.61 27.97
C MET A 101 -15.23 1.48 27.69
N GLY A 102 -14.80 0.36 27.09
CA GLY A 102 -15.62 -0.83 26.86
C GLY A 102 -16.16 -1.46 28.15
N VAL A 103 -15.52 -1.19 29.29
CA VAL A 103 -15.99 -1.60 30.63
C VAL A 103 -17.31 -0.91 31.01
N LYS A 104 -17.53 0.32 30.52
CA LYS A 104 -18.70 1.14 30.86
C LYS A 104 -19.68 1.29 29.71
N VAL A 105 -19.17 1.40 28.48
CA VAL A 105 -19.95 1.69 27.28
C VAL A 105 -19.86 0.49 26.34
N PRO A 106 -20.96 -0.23 26.11
CA PRO A 106 -21.01 -1.30 25.13
C PRO A 106 -20.64 -0.76 23.73
N GLY A 107 -19.63 -1.37 23.10
CA GLY A 107 -19.15 -0.96 21.78
C GLY A 107 -17.92 -0.04 21.81
N ALA A 108 -17.57 0.55 22.95
CA ALA A 108 -16.31 1.27 23.08
C ALA A 108 -15.13 0.28 23.15
N VAL A 109 -13.98 0.69 22.61
CA VAL A 109 -12.80 -0.17 22.50
C VAL A 109 -11.63 0.37 23.33
N GLY A 110 -10.81 -0.54 23.85
CA GLY A 110 -9.67 -0.18 24.66
C GLY A 110 -8.47 0.32 23.83
N LEU A 111 -7.80 1.37 24.30
CA LEU A 111 -6.57 1.87 23.67
C LEU A 111 -5.48 0.79 23.61
N TRP A 112 -5.20 0.15 24.75
CA TRP A 112 -4.15 -0.87 24.85
C TRP A 112 -4.50 -2.14 24.09
N GLU A 113 -5.77 -2.54 24.13
CA GLU A 113 -6.27 -3.64 23.31
C GLU A 113 -6.05 -3.37 21.83
N THR A 114 -6.42 -2.18 21.36
CA THR A 114 -6.26 -1.76 19.96
C THR A 114 -4.79 -1.77 19.52
N LEU A 115 -3.91 -1.19 20.34
CA LEU A 115 -2.47 -1.10 20.04
C LEU A 115 -1.81 -2.48 19.94
N PHE A 116 -2.18 -3.42 20.83
CA PHE A 116 -1.58 -4.75 20.89
C PHE A 116 -2.41 -5.85 20.20
N SER A 117 -3.50 -5.49 19.53
CA SER A 117 -4.30 -6.43 18.76
C SER A 117 -3.52 -6.96 17.54
N ARG A 118 -3.91 -8.14 17.04
CA ARG A 118 -3.29 -8.74 15.84
C ARG A 118 -3.72 -8.06 14.53
N GLY A 119 -4.86 -7.37 14.54
CA GLY A 119 -5.44 -6.67 13.37
C GLY A 119 -5.32 -5.15 13.48
N GLY A 120 -5.97 -4.42 12.57
CA GLY A 120 -6.02 -2.96 12.64
C GLY A 120 -4.69 -2.29 12.31
N LEU A 121 -4.40 -2.17 11.02
CA LEU A 121 -3.18 -1.54 10.51
C LEU A 121 -3.56 -0.54 9.42
N VAL A 122 -3.25 0.73 9.63
CA VAL A 122 -3.51 1.78 8.66
C VAL A 122 -2.27 2.04 7.81
N PHE A 123 -2.40 1.81 6.50
CA PHE A 123 -1.30 1.96 5.55
C PHE A 123 -0.63 3.34 5.62
N TYR A 124 -1.42 4.42 5.62
CA TYR A 124 -0.89 5.79 5.61
C TYR A 124 -0.08 6.13 6.86
N GLY A 125 -0.51 5.64 8.02
CA GLY A 125 0.23 5.80 9.26
C GLY A 125 1.60 5.11 9.19
N GLY A 126 1.63 3.88 8.70
CA GLY A 126 2.87 3.11 8.54
C GLY A 126 3.85 3.74 7.55
N LEU A 127 3.34 4.20 6.41
CA LEU A 127 4.16 4.89 5.40
C LEU A 127 4.77 6.18 5.95
N LEU A 128 3.97 7.03 6.61
CA LEU A 128 4.42 8.31 7.16
C LEU A 128 5.52 8.12 8.20
N ALA A 129 5.31 7.24 9.18
CA ALA A 129 6.29 6.98 10.23
C ALA A 129 7.60 6.39 9.66
N SER A 130 7.50 5.50 8.67
CA SER A 130 8.67 4.94 7.97
C SER A 130 9.51 6.02 7.30
N VAL A 131 8.85 6.92 6.54
CA VAL A 131 9.52 8.04 5.88
C VAL A 131 10.18 8.96 6.90
N ILE A 132 9.51 9.28 8.01
CA ILE A 132 10.05 10.14 9.08
C ILE A 132 11.29 9.50 9.71
N PHE A 133 11.23 8.22 10.11
CA PHE A 133 12.37 7.55 10.73
C PHE A 133 13.58 7.45 9.79
N ILE A 134 13.35 7.09 8.53
CA ILE A 134 14.41 7.03 7.52
C ILE A 134 14.99 8.44 7.28
N TYR A 135 14.15 9.46 7.15
CA TYR A 135 14.58 10.84 6.95
C TYR A 135 15.44 11.34 8.11
N VAL A 136 14.97 11.19 9.35
CA VAL A 136 15.69 11.60 10.55
C VAL A 136 17.05 10.88 10.65
N TYR A 137 17.07 9.56 10.40
CA TYR A 137 18.30 8.78 10.39
C TYR A 137 19.33 9.30 9.37
N LEU A 138 18.92 9.50 8.11
CA LEU A 138 19.81 10.01 7.06
C LEU A 138 20.33 11.41 7.40
N ARG A 139 19.48 12.27 7.98
CA ARG A 139 19.88 13.63 8.39
C ARG A 139 20.83 13.63 9.59
N MET A 140 20.60 12.79 10.59
CA MET A 140 21.50 12.64 11.74
C MET A 140 22.89 12.16 11.31
N ARG A 141 22.96 11.32 10.27
CA ARG A 141 24.20 10.84 9.67
C ARG A 141 24.81 11.80 8.65
N ARG A 142 24.21 12.97 8.43
CA ARG A 142 24.63 14.00 7.45
C ARG A 142 24.75 13.45 6.02
N LEU A 143 23.88 12.51 5.65
CA LEU A 143 23.82 11.90 4.33
C LEU A 143 22.91 12.70 3.39
N ASP A 144 23.19 12.64 2.09
CA ASP A 144 22.35 13.26 1.05
C ASP A 144 21.06 12.44 0.86
N VAL A 145 20.00 12.88 1.54
CA VAL A 145 18.69 12.20 1.56
C VAL A 145 18.19 11.86 0.16
N LEU A 146 18.36 12.74 -0.83
CA LEU A 146 17.80 12.55 -2.16
C LEU A 146 18.55 11.48 -2.95
N ARG A 147 19.88 11.40 -2.79
CA ARG A 147 20.69 10.35 -3.42
C ARG A 147 20.34 8.97 -2.90
N TYR A 148 20.14 8.86 -1.59
CA TYR A 148 19.73 7.61 -0.96
C TYR A 148 18.29 7.25 -1.30
N ALA A 149 17.37 8.22 -1.26
CA ALA A 149 15.96 8.03 -1.63
C ALA A 149 15.84 7.45 -3.05
N ASP A 150 16.56 7.99 -4.03
CA ASP A 150 16.53 7.47 -5.40
C ASP A 150 16.84 5.97 -5.50
N VAL A 151 17.77 5.45 -4.69
CA VAL A 151 18.09 4.01 -4.66
C VAL A 151 16.98 3.20 -3.98
N PHE A 152 16.43 3.73 -2.89
CA PHE A 152 15.34 3.05 -2.19
C PHE A 152 14.05 3.05 -3.00
N PHE A 153 13.73 4.10 -3.75
CA PHE A 153 12.56 4.14 -4.65
C PHE A 153 12.67 3.15 -5.82
N MET A 154 13.88 2.86 -6.32
CA MET A 154 14.10 1.76 -7.26
C MET A 154 13.73 0.41 -6.63
N SER A 155 14.13 0.19 -5.37
CA SER A 155 13.83 -1.04 -4.64
C SER A 155 12.35 -1.13 -4.25
N LEU A 156 11.73 0.01 -3.94
CA LEU A 156 10.30 0.13 -3.63
C LEU A 156 9.43 -0.27 -4.82
N ALA A 157 9.79 0.10 -6.05
CA ALA A 157 9.07 -0.32 -7.26
C ALA A 157 9.07 -1.84 -7.46
N LEU A 158 10.16 -2.52 -7.11
CA LEU A 158 10.19 -3.99 -7.12
C LEU A 158 9.31 -4.57 -6.02
N GLY A 159 9.47 -4.06 -4.79
CA GLY A 159 8.74 -4.53 -3.62
C GLY A 159 7.23 -4.33 -3.74
N TYR A 160 6.79 -3.19 -4.26
CA TYR A 160 5.38 -2.88 -4.49
C TYR A 160 4.73 -3.87 -5.46
N GLY A 161 5.40 -4.20 -6.56
CA GLY A 161 4.88 -5.20 -7.50
C GLY A 161 4.76 -6.60 -6.87
N ILE A 162 5.74 -7.01 -6.06
CA ILE A 162 5.67 -8.27 -5.30
C ILE A 162 4.53 -8.23 -4.27
N GLY A 163 4.35 -7.11 -3.57
CA GLY A 163 3.25 -6.91 -2.62
C GLY A 163 1.88 -6.99 -3.27
N ARG A 164 1.73 -6.45 -4.49
CA ARG A 164 0.50 -6.57 -5.28
C ARG A 164 0.20 -7.99 -5.74
N MET A 165 1.23 -8.81 -5.97
CA MET A 165 1.03 -10.26 -6.14
C MET A 165 0.52 -10.91 -4.86
N GLY A 166 0.85 -10.37 -3.68
CA GLY A 166 0.25 -10.75 -2.40
C GLY A 166 -1.27 -10.62 -2.43
N CYS A 167 -1.78 -9.46 -2.84
CA CYS A 167 -3.22 -9.20 -2.98
C CYS A 167 -3.88 -10.13 -4.01
N LEU A 168 -3.18 -10.42 -5.12
CA LEU A 168 -3.66 -11.39 -6.12
C LEU A 168 -3.85 -12.79 -5.52
N VAL A 169 -2.88 -13.28 -4.75
CA VAL A 169 -2.95 -14.65 -4.22
C VAL A 169 -3.85 -14.78 -2.99
N SER A 170 -4.06 -13.71 -2.22
CA SER A 170 -5.02 -13.69 -1.11
C SER A 170 -6.45 -13.54 -1.61
N GLY A 171 -6.65 -12.86 -2.75
CA GLY A 171 -7.96 -12.45 -3.23
C GLY A 171 -8.68 -11.60 -2.18
N ASP A 172 -7.99 -10.58 -1.69
CA ASP A 172 -8.41 -9.70 -0.58
C ASP A 172 -9.38 -8.58 -0.98
N GLY A 173 -10.04 -8.69 -2.14
CA GLY A 173 -10.92 -7.63 -2.64
C GLY A 173 -10.19 -6.51 -3.39
N CYS A 174 -8.87 -6.62 -3.59
CA CYS A 174 -8.14 -5.61 -4.38
C CYS A 174 -8.43 -5.64 -5.89
N TYR A 175 -9.28 -6.56 -6.35
CA TYR A 175 -9.71 -6.71 -7.75
C TYR A 175 -10.83 -5.72 -8.15
N GLY A 176 -11.22 -5.73 -9.42
CA GLY A 176 -12.18 -4.81 -9.99
C GLY A 176 -13.61 -5.31 -10.09
N TYR A 177 -14.47 -4.52 -10.74
CA TYR A 177 -15.85 -4.92 -11.04
C TYR A 177 -15.91 -5.96 -12.17
N ALA A 178 -17.10 -6.45 -12.49
CA ALA A 178 -17.30 -7.50 -13.48
C ALA A 178 -16.75 -7.11 -14.88
N SER A 179 -16.05 -8.04 -15.52
CA SER A 179 -15.62 -7.92 -16.91
C SER A 179 -16.41 -8.87 -17.80
N SER A 180 -17.07 -8.31 -18.82
CA SER A 180 -17.74 -9.06 -19.88
C SER A 180 -16.74 -9.71 -20.85
N VAL A 181 -15.50 -9.24 -20.88
CA VAL A 181 -14.44 -9.75 -21.75
C VAL A 181 -13.56 -10.73 -20.97
N ASN A 182 -13.16 -11.81 -21.63
CA ASN A 182 -12.18 -12.76 -21.11
C ASN A 182 -10.80 -12.46 -21.71
N ILE A 183 -10.02 -11.65 -21.00
CA ILE A 183 -8.63 -11.37 -21.37
C ILE A 183 -7.73 -12.19 -20.44
N PRO A 184 -6.90 -13.10 -20.98
CA PRO A 184 -5.94 -13.85 -20.18
C PRO A 184 -5.10 -12.93 -19.30
N LEU A 185 -4.87 -13.33 -18.04
CA LEU A 185 -4.13 -12.60 -17.00
C LEU A 185 -4.87 -11.36 -16.44
N LEU A 186 -5.44 -10.51 -17.29
CA LEU A 186 -6.07 -9.25 -16.89
C LEU A 186 -7.48 -9.43 -16.31
N THR A 187 -8.08 -10.60 -16.48
CA THR A 187 -9.36 -10.95 -15.88
C THR A 187 -9.28 -12.33 -15.23
N MET A 188 -9.99 -12.51 -14.12
CA MET A 188 -9.99 -13.78 -13.38
C MET A 188 -11.26 -13.96 -12.57
N VAL A 189 -11.47 -15.19 -12.09
CA VAL A 189 -12.53 -15.55 -11.15
C VAL A 189 -11.84 -15.97 -9.85
N TYR A 190 -12.25 -15.37 -8.74
CA TYR A 190 -11.76 -15.71 -7.41
C TYR A 190 -12.70 -16.75 -6.79
N GLY A 191 -12.18 -17.95 -6.52
CA GLY A 191 -12.94 -19.07 -5.99
C GLY A 191 -13.22 -18.96 -4.49
N SER A 192 -13.96 -19.92 -3.93
CA SER A 192 -14.39 -19.90 -2.52
C SER A 192 -13.26 -19.93 -1.48
N GLY A 193 -12.01 -20.15 -1.89
CA GLY A 193 -10.86 -20.10 -1.00
C GLY A 193 -10.39 -18.69 -0.67
N SER A 194 -10.61 -17.71 -1.57
CA SER A 194 -10.12 -16.33 -1.40
C SER A 194 -10.75 -15.61 -0.22
N ALA A 195 -10.02 -14.63 0.31
CA ALA A 195 -10.50 -13.78 1.40
C ALA A 195 -11.80 -13.06 1.03
N MET A 196 -11.96 -12.71 -0.25
CA MET A 196 -13.18 -12.20 -0.85
C MET A 196 -13.38 -12.94 -2.19
N PRO A 197 -14.31 -13.92 -2.27
CA PRO A 197 -14.64 -14.60 -3.52
C PRO A 197 -15.42 -13.71 -4.48
N SER A 198 -15.28 -13.97 -5.77
CA SER A 198 -16.04 -13.24 -6.80
C SER A 198 -17.37 -13.90 -7.18
N ALA A 199 -17.83 -14.88 -6.39
CA ALA A 199 -19.07 -15.64 -6.62
C ALA A 199 -19.25 -16.18 -8.05
N GLY A 200 -18.14 -16.61 -8.68
CA GLY A 200 -18.15 -17.12 -10.05
C GLY A 200 -18.13 -16.02 -11.14
N VAL A 201 -18.23 -14.75 -10.76
CA VAL A 201 -18.12 -13.61 -11.68
C VAL A 201 -16.67 -13.38 -12.05
N ARG A 202 -16.44 -13.09 -13.33
CA ARG A 202 -15.14 -12.68 -13.84
C ARG A 202 -14.94 -11.20 -13.56
N VAL A 203 -13.85 -10.87 -12.88
CA VAL A 203 -13.52 -9.50 -12.48
C VAL A 203 -12.18 -9.06 -13.09
N TRP A 204 -11.98 -7.75 -13.17
CA TRP A 204 -10.69 -7.18 -13.55
C TRP A 204 -9.61 -7.51 -12.51
N ASN A 205 -8.48 -8.02 -12.98
CA ASN A 205 -7.34 -8.36 -12.15
C ASN A 205 -6.48 -7.11 -11.89
N THR A 206 -7.03 -6.15 -11.16
CA THR A 206 -6.34 -4.90 -10.83
C THR A 206 -5.06 -5.09 -10.01
N PRO A 207 -4.92 -6.07 -9.08
CA PRO A 207 -3.65 -6.34 -8.42
C PRO A 207 -2.53 -6.69 -9.41
N LEU A 208 -2.82 -7.54 -10.40
CA LEU A 208 -1.82 -7.88 -11.42
C LEU A 208 -1.51 -6.70 -12.33
N ILE A 209 -2.50 -5.90 -12.71
CA ILE A 209 -2.28 -4.68 -13.49
C ILE A 209 -1.33 -3.74 -12.75
N GLU A 210 -1.57 -3.48 -11.46
CA GLU A 210 -0.67 -2.65 -10.64
C GLU A 210 0.73 -3.27 -10.49
N ALA A 211 0.83 -4.59 -10.33
CA ALA A 211 2.11 -5.28 -10.27
C ALA A 211 2.92 -5.12 -11.57
N ILE A 212 2.27 -5.30 -12.73
CA ILE A 212 2.89 -5.13 -14.04
C ILE A 212 3.36 -3.68 -14.24
N LEU A 213 2.53 -2.69 -13.90
CA LEU A 213 2.90 -1.28 -14.01
C LEU A 213 4.10 -0.95 -13.12
N SER A 214 4.13 -1.45 -11.89
CA SER A 214 5.26 -1.25 -10.97
C SER A 214 6.53 -1.92 -11.46
N TRP A 215 6.43 -3.15 -11.98
CA TRP A 215 7.59 -3.84 -12.54
C TRP A 215 8.07 -3.27 -13.86
N ALA A 216 7.18 -2.67 -14.67
CA ALA A 216 7.57 -1.93 -15.87
C ALA A 216 8.42 -0.70 -15.50
N LEU A 217 8.01 0.04 -14.46
CA LEU A 217 8.81 1.13 -13.92
C LEU A 217 10.15 0.64 -13.39
N PHE A 218 10.14 -0.41 -12.57
CA PHE A 218 11.34 -1.02 -12.02
C PHE A 218 12.30 -1.48 -13.14
N ALA A 219 11.79 -2.18 -14.16
CA ALA A 219 12.56 -2.64 -15.30
C ALA A 219 13.17 -1.46 -16.06
N TRP A 220 12.39 -0.39 -16.30
CA TRP A 220 12.93 0.82 -16.94
C TRP A 220 14.04 1.46 -16.09
N MET A 221 13.84 1.58 -14.77
CA MET A 221 14.83 2.12 -13.83
C MET A 221 16.12 1.28 -13.85
N MET A 222 16.01 -0.05 -13.93
CA MET A 222 17.15 -0.96 -13.88
C MET A 222 17.85 -1.18 -15.22
N LEU A 223 17.12 -1.14 -16.33
CA LEU A 223 17.68 -1.41 -17.66
C LEU A 223 18.16 -0.14 -18.37
N VAL A 224 17.55 1.01 -18.05
CA VAL A 224 17.83 2.28 -18.72
C VAL A 224 18.22 3.35 -17.72
N GLY A 225 17.36 3.59 -16.72
CA GLY A 225 17.49 4.71 -15.79
C GLY A 225 18.82 4.73 -15.05
N ARG A 226 19.26 3.59 -14.50
CA ARG A 226 20.46 3.49 -13.67
C ARG A 226 21.75 3.87 -14.41
N PHE A 227 21.78 3.76 -15.74
CA PHE A 227 22.94 4.10 -16.56
C PHE A 227 22.97 5.58 -16.98
N ARG A 228 21.94 6.35 -16.62
CA ARG A 228 21.84 7.78 -16.89
C ARG A 228 22.28 8.55 -15.65
N ASP A 229 22.95 9.67 -15.89
CA ASP A 229 23.30 10.64 -14.85
C ASP A 229 22.15 11.64 -14.72
N TYR A 230 21.27 11.42 -13.75
CA TYR A 230 20.20 12.34 -13.38
C TYR A 230 20.51 13.01 -12.03
N ARG A 231 19.92 14.20 -11.80
CA ARG A 231 20.06 14.87 -10.51
C ARG A 231 19.42 14.05 -9.38
N PRO A 232 19.94 14.14 -8.14
CA PRO A 232 19.35 13.47 -6.98
C PRO A 232 17.87 13.82 -6.80
N GLY A 233 17.05 12.81 -6.54
CA GLY A 233 15.60 12.91 -6.39
C GLY A 233 14.82 12.58 -7.67
N PHE A 234 15.51 12.35 -8.80
CA PHE A 234 14.85 12.01 -10.07
C PHE A 234 14.03 10.73 -9.98
N PHE A 235 14.58 9.66 -9.41
CA PHE A 235 13.91 8.36 -9.35
C PHE A 235 12.77 8.37 -8.34
N ALA A 236 12.93 9.10 -7.24
CA ALA A 236 11.85 9.36 -6.30
C ALA A 236 10.69 10.11 -6.98
N ALA A 237 10.98 11.23 -7.65
CA ALA A 237 9.95 11.99 -8.38
C ALA A 237 9.28 11.17 -9.49
N LEU A 238 10.06 10.38 -10.24
CA LEU A 238 9.54 9.50 -11.28
C LEU A 238 8.60 8.42 -10.70
N PHE A 239 8.95 7.85 -9.54
CA PHE A 239 8.09 6.90 -8.85
C PHE A 239 6.75 7.55 -8.48
N LEU A 240 6.77 8.75 -7.89
CA LEU A 240 5.54 9.47 -7.52
C LEU A 240 4.64 9.76 -8.73
N ILE A 241 5.23 10.16 -9.86
CA ILE A 241 4.51 10.39 -11.11
C ILE A 241 3.87 9.10 -11.62
N TRP A 242 4.68 8.05 -11.77
CA TRP A 242 4.24 6.81 -12.37
C TRP A 242 3.24 6.06 -11.49
N ASP A 243 3.56 5.89 -10.22
CA ASP A 243 2.72 5.18 -9.25
C ASP A 243 1.43 5.96 -8.97
N GLY A 244 1.52 7.28 -8.80
CA GLY A 244 0.35 8.14 -8.62
C GLY A 244 -0.62 8.09 -9.80
N LEU A 245 -0.10 8.15 -11.03
CA LEU A 245 -0.91 8.04 -12.24
C LEU A 245 -1.48 6.63 -12.41
N SER A 246 -0.67 5.59 -12.17
CA SER A 246 -1.09 4.18 -12.24
C SER A 246 -2.23 3.91 -11.25
N ARG A 247 -2.09 4.38 -10.01
CA ARG A 247 -3.11 4.23 -8.97
C ARG A 247 -4.39 4.97 -9.33
N PHE A 248 -4.28 6.21 -9.82
CA PHE A 248 -5.43 6.99 -10.29
C PHE A 248 -6.20 6.26 -11.41
N ALA A 249 -5.47 5.72 -12.39
CA ALA A 249 -6.07 5.05 -13.55
C ALA A 249 -6.69 3.69 -13.22
N VAL A 250 -6.00 2.86 -12.42
CA VAL A 250 -6.50 1.52 -12.05
C VAL A 250 -7.76 1.61 -11.18
N GLU A 251 -7.87 2.65 -10.37
CA GLU A 251 -9.00 2.83 -9.47
C GLU A 251 -10.35 2.95 -10.18
N PHE A 252 -10.39 3.39 -11.44
CA PHE A 252 -11.62 3.37 -12.25
C PHE A 252 -12.15 1.96 -12.49
N LEU A 253 -11.28 0.94 -12.42
CA LEU A 253 -11.66 -0.46 -12.53
C LEU A 253 -12.01 -1.08 -11.18
N ARG A 254 -11.67 -0.43 -10.05
CA ARG A 254 -11.80 -1.00 -8.70
C ARG A 254 -13.19 -0.76 -8.09
N ILE A 255 -13.50 -1.61 -7.10
CA ILE A 255 -14.78 -1.60 -6.37
C ILE A 255 -14.72 -0.83 -5.03
N ASN A 256 -14.04 0.32 -4.98
CA ASN A 256 -13.92 1.08 -3.73
C ASN A 256 -14.93 2.22 -3.65
N ASP A 257 -15.23 2.63 -2.42
CA ASP A 257 -16.13 3.73 -2.15
C ASP A 257 -15.57 5.07 -2.62
N ALA A 258 -16.47 5.90 -3.15
CA ALA A 258 -16.15 7.27 -3.47
C ALA A 258 -16.09 8.09 -2.18
N ALA A 259 -14.95 8.75 -1.95
CA ALA A 259 -14.84 9.78 -0.93
C ALA A 259 -15.61 11.05 -1.34
N ILE A 260 -15.68 11.31 -2.65
CA ILE A 260 -16.46 12.39 -3.25
C ILE A 260 -17.39 11.78 -4.31
N PRO A 261 -18.63 11.41 -3.94
CA PRO A 261 -19.62 10.90 -4.88
C PRO A 261 -19.99 11.96 -5.94
N VAL A 262 -20.07 11.56 -7.21
CA VAL A 262 -20.45 12.42 -8.34
C VAL A 262 -21.68 11.87 -9.06
N LEU A 263 -21.89 10.55 -8.97
CA LEU A 263 -23.01 9.82 -9.52
C LEU A 263 -23.79 9.14 -8.37
N PRO A 264 -25.02 8.67 -8.63
CA PRO A 264 -25.73 7.84 -7.69
C PRO A 264 -24.91 6.59 -7.31
N HIS A 265 -25.02 6.21 -6.04
CA HIS A 265 -24.40 5.01 -5.52
C HIS A 265 -24.82 3.77 -6.33
N PRO A 266 -23.91 2.80 -6.53
CA PRO A 266 -24.25 1.48 -7.03
C PRO A 266 -25.36 0.86 -6.20
N GLN A 267 -26.24 0.10 -6.84
CA GLN A 267 -27.40 -0.49 -6.17
C GLN A 267 -27.32 -2.02 -6.19
N ILE A 268 -27.69 -2.65 -5.07
CA ILE A 268 -28.00 -4.09 -5.00
C ILE A 268 -29.47 -4.26 -4.66
N ALA A 269 -30.20 -5.01 -5.50
CA ALA A 269 -31.60 -5.34 -5.26
C ALA A 269 -32.48 -4.11 -4.90
N GLY A 270 -32.21 -2.95 -5.51
CA GLY A 270 -32.93 -1.69 -5.28
C GLY A 270 -32.49 -0.91 -4.04
N THR A 271 -31.46 -1.36 -3.31
CA THR A 271 -30.86 -0.65 -2.18
C THR A 271 -29.52 -0.04 -2.58
N ALA A 272 -29.26 1.20 -2.15
CA ALA A 272 -28.00 1.88 -2.42
C ALA A 272 -26.88 1.30 -1.55
N LEU A 273 -25.73 1.00 -2.17
CA LEU A 273 -24.52 0.60 -1.47
C LEU A 273 -23.74 1.84 -1.02
N LEU A 274 -23.73 2.06 0.28
CA LEU A 274 -22.96 3.15 0.88
C LEU A 274 -21.49 2.75 1.03
N HIS A 275 -21.23 1.50 1.44
CA HIS A 275 -19.88 0.97 1.49
C HIS A 275 -19.72 -0.38 0.77
N HIS A 276 -18.61 -0.52 0.04
CA HIS A 276 -18.17 -1.77 -0.59
C HIS A 276 -17.93 -2.91 0.43
N ASN A 277 -17.73 -2.54 1.70
CA ASN A 277 -17.51 -3.46 2.82
C ASN A 277 -18.79 -3.79 3.61
N ASP A 278 -19.93 -3.16 3.30
CA ASP A 278 -21.21 -3.44 3.98
C ASP A 278 -21.77 -4.84 3.65
N TRP A 279 -21.17 -5.51 2.67
CA TRP A 279 -21.58 -6.83 2.24
C TRP A 279 -20.74 -7.93 2.92
N PRO A 280 -21.34 -9.07 3.32
CA PRO A 280 -20.62 -10.24 3.83
C PRO A 280 -19.37 -10.57 3.01
N SER A 281 -18.39 -11.22 3.64
CA SER A 281 -17.14 -11.70 3.05
C SER A 281 -17.28 -12.61 1.81
N ASN A 282 -18.52 -12.85 1.35
CA ASN A 282 -18.84 -13.57 0.13
C ASN A 282 -20.00 -12.87 -0.61
N PRO A 283 -19.72 -11.84 -1.41
CA PRO A 283 -20.75 -11.11 -2.14
C PRO A 283 -21.42 -11.90 -3.24
N GLU A 284 -22.72 -11.67 -3.43
CA GLU A 284 -23.46 -12.28 -4.53
C GLU A 284 -22.91 -11.81 -5.89
N ALA A 285 -23.04 -12.64 -6.92
CA ALA A 285 -22.60 -12.29 -8.28
C ALA A 285 -23.12 -10.91 -8.75
N TYR A 286 -24.36 -10.59 -8.36
CA TYR A 286 -25.02 -9.31 -8.65
C TYR A 286 -24.23 -8.10 -8.18
N TYR A 287 -23.49 -8.19 -7.07
CA TYR A 287 -22.66 -7.11 -6.55
C TYR A 287 -21.63 -6.63 -7.59
N PHE A 288 -20.89 -7.56 -8.18
CA PHE A 288 -19.83 -7.24 -9.12
C PHE A 288 -20.36 -6.77 -10.48
N GLU A 289 -21.51 -7.31 -10.90
CA GLU A 289 -22.12 -7.00 -12.19
C GLU A 289 -22.76 -5.61 -12.23
N ASN A 290 -23.29 -5.13 -11.10
CA ASN A 290 -23.96 -3.84 -10.99
C ASN A 290 -23.09 -2.74 -10.40
N TRP A 291 -21.84 -3.05 -10.05
CA TRP A 291 -20.90 -2.04 -9.60
C TRP A 291 -20.43 -1.16 -10.75
N HIS A 292 -20.45 0.15 -10.52
CA HIS A 292 -19.84 1.15 -11.40
C HIS A 292 -19.05 2.17 -10.58
N TRP A 293 -18.03 2.76 -11.20
CA TRP A 293 -17.37 3.92 -10.62
C TRP A 293 -18.38 5.07 -10.50
N TYR A 294 -18.58 5.60 -9.29
CA TYR A 294 -19.59 6.62 -9.00
C TYR A 294 -19.04 7.92 -8.40
N GLY A 295 -17.72 8.04 -8.27
CA GLY A 295 -17.08 9.25 -7.76
C GLY A 295 -15.63 9.04 -7.37
N PHE A 296 -14.96 10.10 -6.94
CA PHE A 296 -13.52 10.03 -6.63
C PHE A 296 -13.27 9.32 -5.31
N THR A 297 -12.52 8.23 -5.37
CA THR A 297 -12.10 7.50 -4.18
C THR A 297 -10.92 8.20 -3.49
N GLN A 298 -10.67 7.84 -2.23
CA GLN A 298 -9.47 8.30 -1.51
C GLN A 298 -8.18 7.96 -2.28
N SER A 299 -8.10 6.79 -2.90
CA SER A 299 -6.92 6.38 -3.67
C SER A 299 -6.73 7.19 -4.94
N GLN A 300 -7.82 7.61 -5.61
CA GLN A 300 -7.75 8.54 -6.75
C GLN A 300 -7.23 9.91 -6.33
N ILE A 301 -7.77 10.47 -5.25
CA ILE A 301 -7.35 11.78 -4.75
C ILE A 301 -5.86 11.74 -4.37
N VAL A 302 -5.44 10.74 -3.60
CA VAL A 302 -4.03 10.57 -3.21
C VAL A 302 -3.16 10.34 -4.43
N GLY A 303 -3.56 9.46 -5.36
CA GLY A 303 -2.82 9.19 -6.58
C GLY A 303 -2.59 10.45 -7.43
N PHE A 304 -3.62 11.29 -7.56
CA PHE A 304 -3.52 12.57 -8.24
C PHE A 304 -2.56 13.55 -7.55
N VAL A 305 -2.60 13.63 -6.21
CA VAL A 305 -1.67 14.46 -5.42
C VAL A 305 -0.22 13.98 -5.56
N LEU A 306 0.02 12.66 -5.52
CA LEU A 306 1.35 12.08 -5.73
C LEU A 306 1.86 12.37 -7.14
N PHE A 307 1.00 12.19 -8.16
CA PHE A 307 1.33 12.52 -9.54
C PHE A 307 1.72 14.00 -9.69
N LEU A 308 0.90 14.92 -9.19
CA LEU A 308 1.13 16.34 -9.32
C LEU A 308 2.38 16.79 -8.55
N SER A 309 2.56 16.31 -7.31
CA SER A 309 3.75 16.64 -6.50
C SER A 309 5.04 16.13 -7.15
N GLY A 310 5.03 14.90 -7.67
CA GLY A 310 6.15 14.34 -8.42
C GLY A 310 6.45 15.13 -9.70
N LEU A 311 5.41 15.52 -10.45
CA LEU A 311 5.56 16.29 -11.68
C LEU A 311 6.13 17.69 -11.40
N LEU A 312 5.59 18.40 -10.42
CA LEU A 312 6.09 19.72 -10.03
C LEU A 312 7.54 19.61 -9.53
N TRP A 313 7.86 18.59 -8.73
CA TRP A 313 9.23 18.37 -8.26
C TRP A 313 10.20 18.09 -9.42
N MET A 314 9.81 17.24 -10.37
CA MET A 314 10.58 16.94 -11.59
C MET A 314 10.87 18.20 -12.42
N LEU A 315 9.86 19.05 -12.61
CA LEU A 315 9.95 20.25 -13.43
C LEU A 315 10.72 21.38 -12.73
N TYR A 316 10.35 21.75 -11.50
CA TYR A 316 11.01 22.83 -10.75
C TYR A 316 12.44 22.46 -10.36
N GLY A 317 12.66 21.21 -9.95
CA GLY A 317 14.00 20.69 -9.65
C GLY A 317 14.87 20.49 -10.89
N ARG A 318 14.27 20.55 -12.09
CA ARG A 318 14.90 20.23 -13.38
C ARG A 318 15.64 18.89 -13.32
N LEU A 319 15.04 17.90 -12.65
CA LEU A 319 15.71 16.67 -12.24
C LEU A 319 16.12 15.80 -13.44
N TYR A 320 15.44 15.99 -14.57
CA TYR A 320 15.72 15.34 -15.86
C TYR A 320 17.04 15.80 -16.52
N LYS A 321 17.68 16.87 -16.02
CA LYS A 321 18.98 17.33 -16.53
C LYS A 321 20.11 16.49 -15.93
N SER A 322 21.17 16.28 -16.73
CA SER A 322 22.39 15.63 -16.26
C SER A 322 23.24 16.57 -15.43
N THR A 323 23.79 16.01 -14.36
CA THR A 323 24.70 16.66 -13.41
C THR A 323 26.00 17.11 -14.11
N ASN A 324 26.50 16.34 -15.07
CA ASN A 324 27.75 16.63 -15.79
C ASN A 324 27.68 17.78 -16.81
N LYS A 325 26.51 18.14 -17.35
CA LYS A 325 26.42 19.23 -18.35
C LYS A 325 26.54 20.62 -17.74
N GLU A 326 26.21 20.80 -16.47
CA GLU A 326 26.31 22.11 -15.81
C GLU A 326 27.71 22.36 -15.24
N ALA A 327 28.43 21.33 -14.79
CA ALA A 327 29.84 21.46 -14.40
C ALA A 327 30.74 21.90 -15.56
N ARG A 328 30.43 21.48 -16.79
CA ARG A 328 31.16 21.86 -18.02
C ARG A 328 30.88 23.27 -18.54
N ASN A 329 29.80 23.91 -18.08
CA ASN A 329 29.46 25.29 -18.47
C ASN A 329 29.95 26.34 -17.46
N LEU A 330 30.62 25.91 -16.40
CA LEU A 330 31.15 26.75 -15.32
C LEU A 330 32.70 26.70 -15.23
N THR A 331 33.35 26.05 -16.20
CA THR A 331 34.82 26.01 -16.39
C THR A 331 35.18 26.60 -17.74
#